data_AF-A0A6S6RSG5-F1
#
_entry.id   AF-A0A6S6RSG5-F1
#
_cell.length_a   1.000
_cell.length_b   1.000
_cell.length_c   1.000
_cell.angle_alpha   90.00
_cell.angle_beta   90.00
_cell.angle_gamma   90.00
#
_symmetry.space_group_name_H-M   'P 1'
#
loop_
_entity.id
_entity.type
_entity.pdbx_description
1 polymer ?
#
loop_
_entity_poly.entity_id
_entity_poly.type
_entity_poly.pdbx_seq_one_letter_code
_entity_poly.pdbx_strand_id
1 'polypeptide(L)'
;MALTNYRDDLEIATAERYKKAIPLPLRVLATIISTIFHPLFVLSYAYILLAFFNPFLFGEASVERIFAFGKLNSKGLLFVHLLSFSCIIPLVGVFLMRGLGMVKTLSLTTQDERKIPYILAGIFYMGLVAQNSTTGLPMEIKIFTIGATIALFVAFFINLFTKISMHTVGMGGFLAMIIIIIAKSYGGAEFLLIFGILACGLVATCRLLLGAHQVSDIYGGFFVGFLAQFVAVSYMLSTQPIT
;
A
#
# COMPACT_ATOMS: atom_id res chain seq x y z
N MET A 1 -21.50 20.68 -9.04
CA MET A 1 -20.57 20.90 -10.17
C MET A 1 -19.65 22.09 -9.94
N ALA A 2 -20.16 23.27 -9.54
CA ALA A 2 -19.31 24.44 -9.27
C ALA A 2 -18.34 24.28 -8.08
N LEU A 3 -18.77 23.64 -6.98
CA LEU A 3 -17.94 23.45 -5.78
C LEU A 3 -16.80 22.44 -5.98
N THR A 4 -17.01 21.38 -6.74
CA THR A 4 -15.96 20.39 -7.08
C THR A 4 -14.87 21.01 -7.95
N ASN A 5 -15.26 21.79 -8.96
CA ASN A 5 -14.31 22.49 -9.83
C ASN A 5 -13.44 23.48 -9.05
N TYR A 6 -14.05 24.29 -8.17
CA TYR A 6 -13.31 25.25 -7.33
C TYR A 6 -12.26 24.55 -6.43
N ARG A 7 -12.62 23.42 -5.83
CA ARG A 7 -11.71 22.65 -4.98
C ARG A 7 -10.54 22.08 -5.80
N ASP A 8 -10.82 21.49 -6.95
CA ASP A 8 -9.79 20.94 -7.84
C ASP A 8 -8.82 22.03 -8.31
N ASP A 9 -9.30 23.23 -8.60
CA ASP A 9 -8.46 24.38 -8.97
C ASP A 9 -7.52 24.80 -7.85
N LEU A 10 -8.00 24.82 -6.59
CA LEU A 10 -7.17 25.10 -5.41
C LEU A 10 -6.08 24.05 -5.21
N GLU A 11 -6.39 22.78 -5.47
CA GLU A 11 -5.45 21.67 -5.36
C GLU A 11 -4.34 21.76 -6.41
N ILE A 12 -4.71 22.07 -7.66
CA ILE A 12 -3.76 22.30 -8.75
C ILE A 12 -2.89 23.52 -8.46
N ALA A 13 -3.49 24.63 -8.02
CA ALA A 13 -2.75 25.84 -7.67
C ALA A 13 -1.77 25.61 -6.51
N THR A 14 -2.16 24.82 -5.52
CA THR A 14 -1.27 24.42 -4.41
C THR A 14 -0.08 23.63 -4.93
N ALA A 15 -0.32 22.61 -5.77
CA ALA A 15 0.76 21.81 -6.35
C ALA A 15 1.73 22.67 -7.17
N GLU A 16 1.23 23.60 -7.99
CA GLU A 16 2.06 24.53 -8.78
C GLU A 16 2.88 25.48 -7.90
N ARG A 17 2.29 26.00 -6.82
CA ARG A 17 3.01 26.84 -5.85
C ARG A 17 4.18 26.09 -5.22
N TYR A 18 3.99 24.83 -4.82
CA TYR A 18 5.05 23.99 -4.27
C TYR A 18 6.15 23.69 -5.29
N LYS A 19 5.78 23.43 -6.55
CA LYS A 19 6.77 23.23 -7.63
C LYS A 19 7.70 24.43 -7.80
N LYS A 20 7.20 25.64 -7.59
CA LYS A 20 7.99 26.88 -7.68
C LYS A 20 8.81 27.17 -6.43
N ALA A 21 8.30 26.82 -5.24
CA ALA A 21 8.95 27.11 -3.97
C ALA A 21 10.11 26.17 -3.63
N ILE A 22 10.06 24.91 -4.07
CA ILE A 22 11.02 23.88 -3.67
C ILE A 22 12.07 23.62 -4.76
N PRO A 23 13.37 23.57 -4.41
CA PRO A 23 14.43 23.33 -5.37
C PRO A 23 14.28 21.97 -6.09
N LEU A 24 14.63 21.95 -7.37
CA LEU A 24 14.46 20.78 -8.25
C LEU A 24 15.09 19.49 -7.69
N PRO A 25 16.33 19.48 -7.15
CA PRO A 25 16.93 18.26 -6.60
C PRO A 25 16.09 17.62 -5.50
N LEU A 26 15.52 18.43 -4.60
CA LEU A 26 14.71 17.94 -3.49
C LEU A 26 13.38 17.37 -3.98
N ARG A 27 12.79 17.99 -5.02
CA ARG A 27 11.58 17.47 -5.69
C ARG A 27 11.83 16.13 -6.37
N VAL A 28 12.96 15.98 -7.06
CA VAL A 28 13.34 14.71 -7.70
C VAL A 28 13.52 13.63 -6.64
N LEU A 29 14.26 13.92 -5.57
CA LEU A 29 14.45 12.98 -4.46
C LEU A 29 13.11 12.57 -3.82
N ALA A 30 12.25 13.54 -3.51
CA ALA A 30 10.93 13.27 -2.93
C ALA A 30 10.06 12.42 -3.86
N THR A 31 10.18 12.61 -5.18
CA THR A 31 9.45 11.81 -6.17
C THR A 31 9.96 10.38 -6.20
N ILE A 32 11.28 10.18 -6.26
CA ILE A 32 11.91 8.84 -6.25
C ILE A 32 11.52 8.06 -5.01
N ILE A 33 11.68 8.65 -3.81
CA ILE A 33 11.33 8.01 -2.54
C ILE A 33 9.86 7.58 -2.55
N SER A 34 8.98 8.46 -3.03
CA SER A 34 7.56 8.16 -3.03
C SER A 34 7.16 7.12 -4.06
N THR A 35 7.88 7.02 -5.17
CA THR A 35 7.72 5.93 -6.15
C THR A 35 8.18 4.61 -5.58
N ILE A 36 9.28 4.57 -4.82
CA ILE A 36 9.75 3.36 -4.14
C ILE A 36 8.70 2.92 -3.09
N PHE A 37 8.28 3.84 -2.21
CA PHE A 37 7.25 3.56 -1.21
C PHE A 37 5.82 3.75 -1.74
N HIS A 38 5.60 3.44 -3.02
CA HIS A 38 4.27 3.53 -3.61
C HIS A 38 3.36 2.45 -2.98
N PRO A 39 2.10 2.78 -2.61
CA PRO A 39 1.18 1.84 -1.94
C PRO A 39 1.00 0.49 -2.62
N LEU A 40 1.07 0.47 -3.95
CA LEU A 40 0.93 -0.75 -4.75
C LEU A 40 2.05 -1.77 -4.47
N PHE A 41 3.25 -1.33 -4.08
CA PHE A 41 4.37 -2.23 -3.78
C PHE A 41 4.37 -2.77 -2.34
N VAL A 42 3.56 -2.17 -1.45
CA VAL A 42 3.60 -2.48 -0.02
C VAL A 42 3.26 -3.94 0.29
N LEU A 43 2.30 -4.53 -0.43
CA LEU A 43 1.98 -5.96 -0.32
C LEU A 43 3.15 -6.85 -0.74
N SER A 44 3.87 -6.47 -1.79
CA SER A 44 5.07 -7.18 -2.22
C SER A 44 6.20 -7.08 -1.20
N TYR A 45 6.39 -5.91 -0.59
CA TYR A 45 7.37 -5.72 0.49
C TYR A 45 7.03 -6.56 1.72
N ALA A 46 5.75 -6.61 2.11
CA ALA A 46 5.28 -7.46 3.20
C ALA A 46 5.61 -8.94 2.94
N TYR A 47 5.35 -9.42 1.72
CA TYR A 47 5.68 -10.78 1.31
C TYR A 47 7.18 -11.07 1.39
N ILE A 48 8.00 -10.20 0.79
CA ILE A 48 9.47 -10.37 0.75
C ILE A 48 10.06 -10.35 2.15
N LEU A 49 9.67 -9.39 2.99
CA LEU A 49 10.19 -9.30 4.35
C LEU A 49 9.76 -10.50 5.18
N LEU A 50 8.50 -10.94 5.11
CA LEU A 50 8.07 -12.12 5.84
C LEU A 50 8.86 -13.37 5.40
N ALA A 51 9.06 -13.55 4.08
CA ALA A 51 9.83 -14.67 3.55
C ALA A 51 11.29 -14.63 4.03
N PHE A 52 11.89 -13.44 4.13
CA PHE A 52 13.26 -13.26 4.59
C PHE A 52 13.43 -13.54 6.09
N PHE A 53 12.53 -13.01 6.92
CA PHE A 53 12.63 -13.11 8.38
C PHE A 53 12.05 -14.40 8.96
N ASN A 54 11.10 -15.04 8.27
CA ASN A 54 10.60 -16.35 8.67
C ASN A 54 10.12 -17.17 7.44
N PRO A 55 11.05 -17.84 6.73
CA PRO A 55 10.70 -18.67 5.59
C PRO A 55 9.85 -19.90 5.97
N PHE A 56 9.89 -20.35 7.23
CA PHE A 56 9.15 -21.52 7.68
C PHE A 56 7.63 -21.31 7.64
N LEU A 57 7.15 -20.07 7.76
CA LEU A 57 5.73 -19.73 7.60
C LEU A 57 5.21 -20.03 6.18
N PHE A 58 6.10 -20.06 5.19
CA PHE A 58 5.79 -20.45 3.81
C PHE A 58 5.93 -21.97 3.58
N GLY A 59 6.29 -22.73 4.60
CA GLY A 59 6.57 -24.17 4.52
C GLY A 59 7.91 -24.50 3.86
N GLU A 60 8.85 -23.56 3.83
CA GLU A 60 10.13 -23.70 3.14
C GLU A 60 11.31 -23.39 4.07
N ALA A 61 12.46 -24.02 3.79
CA ALA A 61 13.66 -23.88 4.63
C ALA A 61 14.55 -22.68 4.27
N SER A 62 14.37 -22.10 3.07
CA SER A 62 15.16 -20.95 2.62
C SER A 62 14.35 -20.05 1.70
N VAL A 63 14.73 -18.76 1.67
CA VAL A 63 14.12 -17.73 0.83
C VAL A 63 14.18 -18.11 -0.66
N GLU A 64 15.31 -18.66 -1.09
CA GLU A 64 15.53 -19.10 -2.49
C GLU A 64 14.49 -20.14 -2.93
N ARG A 65 14.10 -21.06 -2.04
CA ARG A 65 13.09 -22.09 -2.34
C ARG A 65 11.68 -21.53 -2.38
N ILE A 66 11.40 -20.48 -1.60
CA ILE A 66 10.13 -19.76 -1.64
C ILE A 66 9.95 -19.14 -3.03
N PHE A 67 10.95 -18.44 -3.55
CA PHE A 67 10.86 -17.71 -4.82
C PHE A 67 11.20 -18.54 -6.06
N ALA A 68 11.62 -19.80 -5.90
CA ALA A 68 11.87 -20.69 -7.04
C ALA A 68 10.62 -20.92 -7.89
N PHE A 69 10.82 -21.17 -9.19
CA PHE A 69 9.75 -21.53 -10.12
C PHE A 69 9.83 -23.03 -10.43
N GLY A 70 8.68 -23.73 -10.41
CA GLY A 70 8.56 -25.10 -10.91
C GLY A 70 8.87 -26.24 -9.93
N LYS A 71 9.13 -25.99 -8.63
CA LYS A 71 9.12 -27.06 -7.62
C LYS A 71 7.73 -27.19 -7.00
N LEU A 72 7.35 -28.43 -6.65
CA LEU A 72 6.01 -28.81 -6.17
C LEU A 72 5.47 -27.96 -4.99
N ASN A 73 6.36 -27.35 -4.19
CA ASN A 73 6.00 -26.56 -3.00
C ASN A 73 6.35 -25.07 -3.07
N SER A 74 7.04 -24.62 -4.11
CA SER A 74 7.50 -23.24 -4.22
C SER A 74 6.34 -22.24 -4.30
N LYS A 75 6.52 -21.08 -3.67
CA LYS A 75 5.50 -20.01 -3.60
C LYS A 75 5.83 -18.82 -4.53
N GLY A 76 6.83 -18.96 -5.41
CA GLY A 76 7.26 -17.89 -6.32
C GLY A 76 6.15 -17.47 -7.28
N LEU A 77 5.35 -18.43 -7.76
CA LEU A 77 4.18 -18.13 -8.58
C LEU A 77 3.09 -17.38 -7.79
N LEU A 78 2.92 -17.68 -6.50
CA LEU A 78 2.00 -16.92 -5.63
C LEU A 78 2.49 -15.49 -5.42
N PHE A 79 3.80 -15.27 -5.30
CA PHE A 79 4.37 -13.93 -5.25
C PHE A 79 4.10 -13.15 -6.54
N VAL A 80 4.33 -13.76 -7.71
CA VAL A 80 4.03 -13.13 -9.01
C VAL A 80 2.55 -12.81 -9.15
N HIS A 81 1.67 -13.73 -8.72
CA HIS A 81 0.23 -13.51 -8.69
C HIS A 81 -0.15 -12.33 -7.78
N LEU A 82 0.36 -12.31 -6.56
CA LEU A 82 0.14 -11.22 -5.60
C LEU A 82 0.66 -9.88 -6.14
N LEU A 83 1.86 -9.83 -6.70
CA LEU A 83 2.44 -8.64 -7.34
C LEU A 83 1.59 -8.18 -8.53
N SER A 84 1.06 -9.12 -9.31
CA SER A 84 0.24 -8.80 -10.47
C SER A 84 -1.07 -8.14 -10.07
N PHE A 85 -1.79 -8.72 -9.10
CA PHE A 85 -3.07 -8.20 -8.63
C PHE A 85 -2.94 -6.93 -7.80
N SER A 86 -1.89 -6.84 -6.97
CA SER A 86 -1.70 -5.67 -6.10
C SER A 86 -1.09 -4.47 -6.82
N CYS A 87 -0.28 -4.69 -7.86
CA CYS A 87 0.48 -3.62 -8.50
C CYS A 87 0.33 -3.57 -10.02
N ILE A 88 0.71 -4.63 -10.74
CA ILE A 88 0.85 -4.56 -12.20
C ILE A 88 -0.49 -4.25 -12.87
N ILE A 89 -1.55 -4.98 -12.52
CA ILE A 89 -2.86 -4.81 -13.17
C ILE A 89 -3.48 -3.45 -12.82
N PRO A 90 -3.53 -3.00 -11.55
CA PRO A 90 -4.00 -1.65 -11.23
C PRO A 90 -3.20 -0.55 -11.96
N LEU A 91 -1.87 -0.70 -12.03
CA LEU A 91 -1.01 0.27 -12.71
C LEU A 91 -1.29 0.33 -14.21
N VAL A 92 -1.39 -0.83 -14.88
CA VAL A 92 -1.77 -0.92 -16.30
C VAL A 92 -3.13 -0.27 -16.52
N GLY A 93 -4.10 -0.50 -15.64
CA GLY A 93 -5.41 0.13 -15.75
C GLY A 93 -5.36 1.66 -15.64
N VAL A 94 -4.53 2.22 -14.76
CA VAL A 94 -4.30 3.68 -14.70
C VAL A 94 -3.66 4.21 -16.00
N PHE A 95 -2.72 3.48 -16.59
CA PHE A 95 -2.14 3.86 -17.89
C PHE A 95 -3.18 3.84 -19.01
N LEU A 96 -4.05 2.82 -19.05
CA LEU A 96 -5.14 2.74 -20.03
C LEU A 96 -6.13 3.89 -19.86
N MET A 97 -6.51 4.20 -18.62
CA MET A 97 -7.38 5.35 -18.31
C MET A 97 -6.79 6.66 -18.81
N ARG A 98 -5.47 6.86 -18.70
CA ARG A 98 -4.80 8.04 -19.25
C ARG A 98 -4.84 8.04 -20.78
N GLY A 99 -4.60 6.90 -21.42
CA GLY A 99 -4.68 6.76 -22.87
C GLY A 99 -6.09 7.04 -23.43
N LEU A 100 -7.12 6.74 -22.65
CA LEU A 100 -8.53 7.00 -22.97
C LEU A 100 -9.01 8.42 -22.59
N GLY A 101 -8.13 9.27 -22.04
CA GLY A 101 -8.47 10.63 -21.64
C GLY A 101 -9.33 10.74 -20.39
N MET A 102 -9.47 9.66 -19.60
CA MET A 102 -10.27 9.65 -18.36
C MET A 102 -9.54 10.33 -17.18
N VAL A 103 -8.21 10.38 -17.21
CA VAL A 103 -7.37 11.08 -16.23
C VAL A 103 -6.36 11.98 -16.96
N LYS A 104 -6.11 13.19 -16.43
CA LYS A 104 -5.23 14.18 -17.06
C LYS A 104 -3.76 13.87 -16.80
N THR A 105 -3.44 13.41 -15.59
CA THR A 105 -2.06 13.11 -15.20
C THR A 105 -1.94 11.76 -14.50
N LEU A 106 -0.76 11.12 -14.61
CA LEU A 106 -0.46 9.90 -13.85
C LEU A 106 -0.30 10.17 -12.34
N SER A 107 -0.10 11.44 -11.96
CA SER A 107 -0.02 11.84 -10.55
C SER A 107 -1.38 11.90 -9.85
N LEU A 108 -2.50 11.72 -10.58
CA LEU A 108 -3.88 11.73 -10.06
C LEU A 108 -4.09 12.92 -9.11
N THR A 109 -3.97 14.12 -9.67
CA THR A 109 -3.75 15.34 -8.90
C THR A 109 -4.97 15.68 -8.06
N THR A 110 -6.17 15.45 -8.61
CA THR A 110 -7.44 15.76 -7.95
C THR A 110 -8.09 14.52 -7.34
N GLN A 111 -9.02 14.73 -6.40
CA GLN A 111 -9.76 13.64 -5.76
C GLN A 111 -10.62 12.85 -6.76
N ASP A 112 -11.17 13.53 -7.76
CA ASP A 112 -12.04 12.93 -8.77
C ASP A 112 -11.27 11.96 -9.66
N GLU A 113 -10.02 12.28 -10.03
CA GLU A 113 -9.14 11.38 -10.79
C GLU A 113 -8.80 10.09 -10.02
N ARG A 114 -8.89 10.10 -8.68
CA ARG A 114 -8.51 8.96 -7.82
C ARG A 114 -9.62 7.94 -7.62
N LYS A 115 -10.88 8.32 -7.84
CA LYS A 115 -12.06 7.46 -7.57
C LYS A 115 -12.00 6.14 -8.34
N ILE A 116 -11.80 6.21 -9.66
CA ILE A 116 -11.78 5.01 -10.51
C ILE A 116 -10.51 4.17 -10.24
N PRO A 117 -9.28 4.74 -10.14
CA PRO A 117 -8.10 3.98 -9.72
C PRO A 117 -8.26 3.24 -8.39
N TYR A 118 -8.96 3.83 -7.40
CA TYR A 118 -9.22 3.16 -6.12
C TYR A 118 -10.18 1.99 -6.26
N ILE A 119 -11.27 2.16 -7.02
CA ILE A 119 -12.22 1.07 -7.29
C ILE A 119 -11.51 -0.07 -8.04
N LEU A 120 -10.72 0.27 -9.06
CA LEU A 120 -9.95 -0.69 -9.84
C LEU A 120 -9.02 -1.52 -8.94
N ALA A 121 -8.18 -0.85 -8.14
CA ALA A 121 -7.29 -1.53 -7.20
C ALA A 121 -8.10 -2.35 -6.17
N GLY A 122 -9.23 -1.81 -5.68
CA GLY A 122 -10.11 -2.44 -4.71
C GLY A 122 -10.65 -3.78 -5.20
N ILE A 123 -11.06 -3.86 -6.47
CA ILE A 123 -11.54 -5.11 -7.10
C ILE A 123 -10.46 -6.19 -7.09
N PHE A 124 -9.22 -5.86 -7.47
CA PHE A 124 -8.13 -6.84 -7.46
C PHE A 124 -7.68 -7.23 -6.05
N TYR A 125 -7.73 -6.30 -5.10
CA TYR A 125 -7.46 -6.59 -3.69
C TYR A 125 -8.53 -7.52 -3.09
N MET A 126 -9.81 -7.32 -3.41
CA MET A 126 -10.88 -8.28 -3.07
C MET A 126 -10.64 -9.64 -3.72
N GLY A 127 -10.16 -9.68 -4.97
CA GLY A 127 -9.78 -10.91 -5.65
C GLY A 127 -8.70 -11.69 -4.89
N LEU A 128 -7.68 -11.00 -4.37
CA LEU A 128 -6.66 -11.61 -3.51
C LEU A 128 -7.27 -12.16 -2.22
N VAL A 129 -8.15 -11.41 -1.56
CA VAL A 129 -8.83 -11.86 -0.33
C VAL A 129 -9.71 -13.09 -0.60
N ALA A 130 -10.46 -13.11 -1.70
CA ALA A 130 -11.32 -14.24 -2.08
C ALA A 130 -10.54 -15.55 -2.29
N GLN A 131 -9.25 -15.44 -2.66
CA GLN A 131 -8.36 -16.57 -2.89
C GLN A 131 -7.57 -16.98 -1.63
N ASN A 132 -7.73 -16.29 -0.49
CA ASN A 132 -7.01 -16.62 0.74
C ASN A 132 -7.33 -18.03 1.26
N SER A 133 -8.53 -18.57 1.03
CA SER A 133 -8.89 -19.92 1.47
C SER A 133 -8.31 -21.04 0.61
N THR A 134 -8.03 -20.76 -0.67
CA THR A 134 -7.54 -21.75 -1.64
C THR A 134 -6.04 -21.69 -1.87
N THR A 135 -5.40 -20.60 -1.46
CA THR A 135 -3.95 -20.41 -1.61
C THR A 135 -3.17 -20.89 -0.39
N GLY A 136 -2.02 -21.52 -0.64
CA GLY A 136 -1.04 -21.89 0.38
C GLY A 136 -0.20 -20.71 0.88
N LEU A 137 -0.78 -19.51 0.95
CA LEU A 137 -0.13 -18.33 1.54
C LEU A 137 -0.06 -18.47 3.07
N PRO A 138 0.98 -17.91 3.72
CA PRO A 138 1.01 -17.80 5.17
C PRO A 138 -0.15 -16.98 5.71
N MET A 139 -0.53 -17.27 6.95
CA MET A 139 -1.60 -16.59 7.68
C MET A 139 -1.40 -15.07 7.69
N GLU A 140 -0.17 -14.64 7.91
CA GLU A 140 0.22 -13.24 8.08
C GLU A 140 0.01 -12.45 6.78
N ILE A 141 0.32 -13.05 5.62
CA ILE A 141 0.04 -12.44 4.31
C ILE A 141 -1.47 -12.36 4.05
N LYS A 142 -2.24 -13.37 4.46
CA LYS A 142 -3.71 -13.36 4.35
C LYS A 142 -4.35 -12.28 5.22
N ILE A 143 -3.84 -12.09 6.44
CA ILE A 143 -4.24 -10.98 7.32
C ILE A 143 -3.89 -9.66 6.64
N PHE A 144 -2.67 -9.54 6.10
CA PHE A 144 -2.22 -8.31 5.46
C PHE A 144 -3.06 -7.95 4.23
N THR A 145 -3.44 -8.92 3.40
CA THR A 145 -4.31 -8.69 2.23
C THR A 145 -5.71 -8.22 2.64
N ILE A 146 -6.30 -8.80 3.69
CA ILE A 146 -7.59 -8.35 4.24
C ILE A 146 -7.48 -6.92 4.76
N GLY A 147 -6.49 -6.64 5.62
CA GLY A 147 -6.31 -5.30 6.19
C GLY A 147 -6.01 -4.24 5.13
N ALA A 148 -5.22 -4.56 4.11
CA ALA A 148 -4.94 -3.65 3.01
C ALA A 148 -6.19 -3.37 2.15
N THR A 149 -7.05 -4.38 1.97
CA THR A 149 -8.34 -4.23 1.28
C THR A 149 -9.27 -3.32 2.07
N ILE A 150 -9.40 -3.54 3.38
CA ILE A 150 -10.19 -2.67 4.27
C ILE A 150 -9.65 -1.23 4.22
N ALA A 151 -8.34 -1.05 4.37
CA ALA A 151 -7.69 0.26 4.34
C ALA A 151 -7.96 1.00 3.03
N LEU A 152 -7.89 0.30 1.90
CA LEU A 152 -8.16 0.86 0.58
C LEU A 152 -9.61 1.32 0.42
N PHE A 153 -10.59 0.53 0.88
CA PHE A 153 -12.00 0.94 0.82
C PHE A 153 -12.31 2.09 1.78
N VAL A 154 -11.77 2.07 3.01
CA VAL A 154 -11.94 3.18 3.95
C VAL A 154 -11.32 4.45 3.37
N ALA A 155 -10.12 4.38 2.81
CA ALA A 155 -9.48 5.51 2.15
C ALA A 155 -10.28 5.99 0.92
N PHE A 156 -10.88 5.07 0.17
CA PHE A 156 -11.79 5.41 -0.93
C PHE A 156 -13.02 6.19 -0.45
N PHE A 157 -13.71 5.71 0.60
CA PHE A 157 -14.86 6.40 1.16
C PHE A 157 -14.48 7.78 1.70
N ILE A 158 -13.34 7.92 2.39
CA ILE A 158 -12.84 9.22 2.84
C ILE A 158 -12.58 10.13 1.65
N ASN A 159 -11.95 9.62 0.58
CA ASN A 159 -11.65 10.36 -0.64
C ASN A 159 -12.91 10.84 -1.40
N LEU A 160 -14.10 10.34 -1.09
CA LEU A 160 -15.35 10.91 -1.64
C LEU A 160 -15.67 12.28 -1.04
N PHE A 161 -15.21 12.56 0.18
CA PHE A 161 -15.51 13.79 0.91
C PHE A 161 -14.28 14.69 1.06
N THR A 162 -13.13 14.11 1.45
CA THR A 162 -11.89 14.84 1.78
C THR A 162 -10.65 14.09 1.28
N LYS A 163 -9.52 14.79 1.09
CA LYS A 163 -8.27 14.12 0.75
C LYS A 163 -7.80 13.18 1.85
N ILE A 164 -7.14 12.11 1.43
CA ILE A 164 -6.36 11.23 2.30
C ILE A 164 -5.12 10.78 1.53
N SER A 165 -3.98 10.64 2.21
CA SER A 165 -2.75 10.22 1.54
C SER A 165 -2.62 8.70 1.50
N MET A 166 -2.85 8.11 0.32
CA MET A 166 -2.68 6.66 0.14
C MET A 166 -1.28 6.14 0.43
N HIS A 167 -0.24 6.98 0.25
CA HIS A 167 1.13 6.62 0.62
C HIS A 167 1.21 6.37 2.13
N THR A 168 0.59 7.22 2.94
CA THR A 168 0.56 7.06 4.40
C THR A 168 -0.40 5.97 4.86
N VAL A 169 -1.50 5.71 4.12
CA VAL A 169 -2.35 4.52 4.33
C VAL A 169 -1.55 3.24 4.14
N GLY A 170 -0.84 3.12 3.02
CA GLY A 170 0.03 1.98 2.74
C GLY A 170 1.11 1.81 3.81
N MET A 171 1.82 2.89 4.16
CA MET A 171 2.89 2.85 5.15
C MET A 171 2.40 2.58 6.58
N GLY A 172 1.22 3.09 6.96
CA GLY A 172 0.60 2.78 8.26
C GLY A 172 0.24 1.29 8.37
N GLY A 173 -0.33 0.72 7.31
CA GLY A 173 -0.54 -0.73 7.23
C GLY A 173 0.77 -1.51 7.26
N PHE A 174 1.78 -1.05 6.52
CA PHE A 174 3.09 -1.68 6.49
C PHE A 174 3.78 -1.70 7.85
N LEU A 175 3.65 -0.62 8.63
CA LEU A 175 4.16 -0.57 10.00
C LEU A 175 3.50 -1.62 10.90
N ALA A 176 2.18 -1.82 10.77
CA ALA A 176 1.49 -2.92 11.47
C ALA A 176 1.99 -4.30 11.00
N MET A 177 2.28 -4.48 9.72
CA MET A 177 2.89 -5.71 9.20
C MET A 177 4.30 -5.96 9.77
N ILE A 178 5.11 -4.91 9.92
CA ILE A 178 6.42 -5.03 10.57
C ILE A 178 6.27 -5.56 12.00
N ILE A 179 5.27 -5.09 12.75
CA ILE A 179 4.97 -5.61 14.09
C ILE A 179 4.60 -7.10 14.04
N ILE A 180 3.78 -7.51 13.06
CA ILE A 180 3.44 -8.93 12.85
C ILE A 180 4.69 -9.76 12.54
N ILE A 181 5.58 -9.27 11.68
CA ILE A 181 6.84 -9.95 11.32
C ILE A 181 7.73 -10.11 12.56
N ILE A 182 7.88 -9.07 13.37
CA ILE A 182 8.66 -9.12 14.61
C ILE A 182 8.07 -10.14 15.58
N ALA A 183 6.74 -10.15 15.75
CA ALA A 183 6.05 -11.09 16.63
C ALA A 183 6.15 -12.56 16.16
N LYS A 184 6.46 -12.79 14.87
CA LYS A 184 6.55 -14.12 14.27
C LYS A 184 7.98 -14.53 13.93
N SER A 185 8.98 -13.68 14.11
CA SER A 185 10.37 -14.04 13.86
C SER A 185 11.00 -14.74 15.07
N TYR A 186 12.10 -15.45 14.84
CA TYR A 186 12.90 -16.07 15.92
C TYR A 186 13.93 -15.09 16.53
N GLY A 187 13.66 -13.78 16.45
CA GLY A 187 14.56 -12.70 16.85
C GLY A 187 15.31 -12.06 15.67
N GLY A 188 15.89 -10.89 15.89
CA GLY A 188 16.72 -10.17 14.90
C GLY A 188 15.94 -9.34 13.89
N ALA A 189 14.62 -9.21 14.05
CA ALA A 189 13.75 -8.38 13.20
C ALA A 189 13.41 -7.02 13.85
N GLU A 190 13.79 -6.79 15.11
CA GLU A 190 13.38 -5.64 15.93
C GLU A 190 13.84 -4.31 15.31
N PHE A 191 14.99 -4.31 14.63
CA PHE A 191 15.51 -3.14 13.93
C PHE A 191 14.58 -2.66 12.80
N LEU A 192 13.72 -3.54 12.25
CA LEU A 192 12.73 -3.18 11.23
C LEU A 192 11.74 -2.15 11.77
N LEU A 193 11.46 -2.13 13.07
CA LEU A 193 10.53 -1.16 13.65
C LEU A 193 11.10 0.26 13.54
N ILE A 194 12.39 0.43 13.87
CA ILE A 194 13.08 1.73 13.74
C ILE A 194 13.10 2.14 12.26
N PHE A 195 13.48 1.23 11.37
CA PHE A 195 13.48 1.49 9.93
C PHE A 195 12.08 1.86 9.42
N GLY A 196 11.04 1.14 9.85
CA GLY A 196 9.65 1.38 9.47
C GLY A 196 9.15 2.75 9.91
N ILE A 197 9.45 3.17 11.14
CA ILE A 197 9.09 4.51 11.65
C ILE A 197 9.81 5.60 10.86
N LEU A 198 11.12 5.44 10.63
CA LEU A 198 11.90 6.41 9.84
C LEU A 198 11.40 6.49 8.40
N ALA A 199 11.07 5.36 7.77
CA ALA A 199 10.48 5.30 6.44
C ALA A 199 9.12 6.00 6.40
N CYS A 200 8.26 5.81 7.41
CA CYS A 200 6.99 6.54 7.53
C CYS A 200 7.22 8.06 7.57
N GLY A 201 8.13 8.53 8.43
CA GLY A 201 8.47 9.96 8.53
C GLY A 201 9.04 10.54 7.22
N LEU A 202 9.90 9.77 6.56
CA LEU A 202 10.48 10.14 5.26
C LEU A 202 9.39 10.26 4.18
N VAL A 203 8.52 9.26 4.05
CA VAL A 203 7.42 9.28 3.07
C VAL A 203 6.47 10.45 3.34
N ALA A 204 6.06 10.66 4.60
CA ALA A 204 5.23 11.80 4.97
C ALA A 204 5.86 13.15 4.56
N THR A 205 7.16 13.31 4.84
CA THR A 205 7.92 14.50 4.45
C THR A 205 7.93 14.68 2.93
N CYS A 206 8.16 13.62 2.16
CA CYS A 206 8.12 13.69 0.70
C CYS A 206 6.74 14.08 0.15
N ARG A 207 5.64 13.64 0.79
CA ARG A 207 4.28 14.04 0.38
C ARG A 207 3.99 15.51 0.66
N LEU A 208 4.46 16.04 1.78
CA LEU A 208 4.38 17.47 2.10
C LEU A 208 5.23 18.32 1.16
N LEU A 209 6.48 17.92 0.91
CA LEU A 209 7.38 18.63 0.00
C LEU A 209 6.80 18.67 -1.43
N LEU A 210 6.14 17.61 -1.88
CA LEU A 210 5.52 17.62 -3.20
C LEU A 210 4.19 18.39 -3.27
N GLY A 211 3.75 19.00 -2.16
CA GLY A 211 2.49 19.74 -2.10
C GLY A 211 1.27 18.88 -2.40
N ALA A 212 1.41 17.55 -2.32
CA ALA A 212 0.38 16.60 -2.74
C ALA A 212 -0.74 16.47 -1.69
N HIS A 213 -0.40 16.73 -0.42
CA HIS A 213 -1.23 16.50 0.75
C HIS A 213 -0.94 17.49 1.86
N GLN A 214 -1.91 17.70 2.73
CA GLN A 214 -1.74 18.43 3.98
C GLN A 214 -1.46 17.48 5.16
N VAL A 215 -1.09 18.05 6.30
CA VAL A 215 -0.74 17.31 7.51
C VAL A 215 -1.90 16.41 8.00
N SER A 216 -3.15 16.90 7.93
CA SER A 216 -4.34 16.11 8.28
C SER A 216 -4.51 14.87 7.40
N ASP A 217 -4.27 14.99 6.08
CA ASP A 217 -4.39 13.88 5.13
C ASP A 217 -3.38 12.76 5.42
N ILE A 218 -2.21 13.13 5.97
CA ILE A 218 -1.09 12.25 6.29
C ILE A 218 -1.38 11.48 7.58
N TYR A 219 -1.75 12.19 8.66
CA TYR A 219 -2.09 11.52 9.92
C TYR A 219 -3.32 10.63 9.76
N GLY A 220 -4.35 11.11 9.05
CA GLY A 220 -5.53 10.31 8.73
C GLY A 220 -5.17 9.05 7.96
N GLY A 221 -4.26 9.15 7.00
CA GLY A 221 -3.80 7.98 6.25
C GLY A 221 -3.07 6.95 7.11
N PHE A 222 -2.09 7.36 7.92
CA PHE A 222 -1.40 6.44 8.83
C PHE A 222 -2.37 5.72 9.77
N PHE A 223 -3.31 6.48 10.35
CA PHE A 223 -4.31 5.93 11.26
C PHE A 223 -5.19 4.88 10.57
N VAL A 224 -5.75 5.19 9.39
CA VAL A 224 -6.58 4.27 8.62
C VAL A 224 -5.81 2.99 8.26
N GLY A 225 -4.58 3.14 7.76
CA GLY A 225 -3.75 2.00 7.38
C GLY A 225 -3.44 1.05 8.54
N PHE A 226 -3.02 1.62 9.67
CA PHE A 226 -2.68 0.86 10.86
C PHE A 226 -3.91 0.18 11.49
N LEU A 227 -5.01 0.93 11.65
CA LEU A 227 -6.23 0.43 12.26
C LEU A 227 -6.87 -0.68 11.43
N ALA A 228 -6.85 -0.56 10.10
CA ALA A 228 -7.39 -1.61 9.23
C ALA A 228 -6.64 -2.95 9.39
N GLN A 229 -5.32 -2.91 9.62
CA GLN A 229 -4.56 -4.12 9.94
C GLN A 229 -4.91 -4.69 11.31
N PHE A 230 -5.10 -3.84 12.32
CA PHE A 230 -5.55 -4.30 13.64
C PHE A 230 -6.92 -4.99 13.57
N VAL A 231 -7.86 -4.43 12.79
CA VAL A 231 -9.18 -5.04 12.55
C VAL A 231 -9.02 -6.39 11.84
N ALA A 232 -8.16 -6.48 10.82
CA ALA A 232 -7.93 -7.73 10.09
C ALA A 232 -7.32 -8.83 10.97
N VAL A 233 -6.35 -8.49 11.83
CA VAL A 233 -5.79 -9.42 12.82
C VAL A 233 -6.89 -9.91 13.76
N SER A 234 -7.68 -9.00 14.32
CA SER A 234 -8.75 -9.32 15.27
C SER A 234 -9.81 -10.24 14.66
N TYR A 235 -10.25 -9.93 13.43
CA TYR A 235 -11.18 -10.76 12.67
C TYR A 235 -10.62 -12.16 12.44
N MET A 236 -9.36 -12.25 12.00
CA MET A 236 -8.74 -13.52 11.68
C MET A 236 -8.55 -14.40 12.92
N LEU A 237 -8.15 -13.82 14.06
CA LEU A 237 -8.02 -14.55 15.32
C LEU A 237 -9.37 -15.04 15.85
N SER A 238 -10.46 -14.29 15.64
CA SER A 238 -11.81 -14.70 16.08
C SER A 238 -12.43 -15.83 15.25
N THR A 239 -11.95 -16.05 14.03
CA THR A 239 -12.54 -17.00 13.07
C THR A 239 -11.77 -18.32 12.96
N GLN A 240 -10.60 -18.41 13.59
CA GLN A 240 -9.86 -19.68 13.66
C GLN A 240 -10.18 -20.41 14.98
N PRO A 241 -10.47 -21.72 14.93
CA PRO A 241 -10.53 -22.51 16.15
C PRO A 241 -9.14 -22.53 16.80
N ILE A 242 -9.10 -22.33 18.12
CA ILE A 242 -7.91 -22.57 18.93
C ILE A 242 -7.65 -24.08 18.86
N THR A 243 -6.77 -24.52 17.95
CA THR A 243 -6.28 -25.90 17.86
C THR A 243 -4.79 -25.92 18.10
#